data_AF-A0A7I8JA45-F1
#
_entry.id   AF-A0A7I8JA45-F1
#
_cell.length_a   1.000
_cell.length_b   1.000
_cell.length_c   1.000
_cell.angle_alpha   90.00
_cell.angle_beta   90.00
_cell.angle_gamma   90.00
#
_symmetry.space_group_name_H-M   'P 1'
#
loop_
_entity.id
_entity.type
_entity.pdbx_description
1 polymer ?
#
loop_
_entity_poly.entity_id
_entity_poly.type
_entity_poly.pdbx_seq_one_letter_code
_entity_poly.pdbx_strand_id
1 'polypeptide(L)'
;MANYLSYDRSSQEYKVFLSSLNMTSVPKTVNEALAKKEWSQTMDAEMEALQKNHTWDLVPLPVGKKVVGCKWVYTVKFNEAESLKRYKV
;
A
#
# COMPACT_ATOMS: atom_id res chain seq x y z
N MET A 1 7.29 -16.69 22.75
CA MET A 1 8.68 -16.99 22.37
C MET A 1 8.96 -16.23 21.08
N ALA A 2 9.84 -15.23 21.10
CA ALA A 2 10.22 -14.50 19.88
C ALA A 2 11.38 -15.25 19.22
N ASN A 3 11.15 -15.78 18.01
CA ASN A 3 12.22 -16.39 17.21
C ASN A 3 13.05 -15.26 16.59
N TYR A 4 14.23 -15.02 17.14
CA TYR A 4 15.19 -14.09 16.55
C TYR A 4 15.95 -14.82 15.45
N LEU A 5 15.63 -14.52 14.19
CA LEU A 5 16.41 -14.98 13.05
C LEU A 5 17.77 -14.28 13.09
N SER A 6 18.84 -15.03 13.36
CA SER A 6 20.20 -14.52 13.24
C SER A 6 20.57 -14.36 11.76
N TYR A 7 20.67 -13.11 11.30
CA TYR A 7 21.00 -12.74 9.91
C TYR A 7 22.49 -12.89 9.57
N ASP A 8 23.29 -13.48 10.47
CA ASP A 8 24.75 -13.53 10.32
C ASP A 8 25.19 -14.32 9.08
N ARG A 9 24.38 -15.31 8.64
CA ARG A 9 24.68 -16.20 7.51
C ARG A 9 24.13 -15.80 6.15
N SER A 10 23.42 -14.68 6.03
CA SER A 10 22.83 -14.28 4.75
C SER A 10 23.81 -13.49 3.87
N SER A 11 23.73 -13.70 2.55
CA SER A 11 24.45 -12.93 1.53
C SER A 11 24.35 -11.41 1.80
N GLN A 12 25.42 -10.68 1.50
CA GLN A 12 25.44 -9.22 1.60
C GLN A 12 24.28 -8.59 0.80
N GLU A 13 23.92 -9.18 -0.34
CA GLU A 13 22.81 -8.76 -1.20
C GLU A 13 21.47 -8.87 -0.46
N TYR A 14 21.25 -9.99 0.25
CA TYR A 14 20.03 -10.18 1.06
C TYR A 14 19.94 -9.18 2.22
N LYS A 15 21.07 -8.80 2.83
CA LYS A 15 21.10 -7.75 3.88
C LYS A 15 20.74 -6.38 3.30
N VAL A 16 21.24 -6.06 2.11
CA VAL A 16 20.89 -4.83 1.37
C VAL A 16 19.39 -4.84 1.01
N PHE A 17 18.85 -5.96 0.56
CA PHE A 17 17.43 -6.12 0.28
C PHE A 17 16.54 -5.93 1.51
N LEU A 18 16.85 -6.59 2.63
CA LEU A 18 16.10 -6.38 3.87
C LEU A 18 16.19 -4.93 4.37
N SER A 19 17.32 -4.27 4.16
CA SER A 19 17.47 -2.86 4.51
C SER A 19 16.58 -1.96 3.64
N SER A 20 16.48 -2.23 2.33
CA SER A 20 15.60 -1.46 1.42
C SER A 20 14.12 -1.71 1.67
N LEU A 21 13.75 -2.96 2.05
CA LEU A 21 12.42 -3.31 2.53
C LEU A 21 12.06 -2.55 3.82
N ASN A 22 12.99 -2.48 4.77
CA ASN A 22 12.77 -1.74 6.02
C ASN A 22 12.70 -0.22 5.80
N MET A 23 13.39 0.31 4.78
CA MET A 23 13.30 1.73 4.39
C MET A 23 11.99 2.07 3.66
N THR A 24 11.35 1.10 2.99
CA THR A 24 10.05 1.29 2.34
C THR A 24 8.93 1.26 3.37
N SER A 25 8.71 2.40 4.03
CA SER A 25 7.60 2.60 4.96
C SER A 25 6.25 2.52 4.22
N VAL A 26 5.61 1.36 4.30
CA VAL A 26 4.23 1.15 3.85
C VAL A 26 3.29 1.90 4.80
N PRO A 27 2.45 2.82 4.29
CA PRO A 27 1.53 3.57 5.12
C PRO A 27 0.51 2.63 5.74
N LYS A 28 0.21 2.86 7.01
CA LYS A 28 -0.81 2.10 7.76
C LYS A 28 -2.13 2.86 7.79
N THR A 29 -2.10 4.15 7.51
CA THR A 29 -3.26 5.05 7.53
C THR A 29 -3.36 5.82 6.22
N VAL A 30 -4.58 6.27 5.90
CA VAL A 30 -4.83 7.11 4.73
C VAL A 30 -4.03 8.42 4.81
N ASN A 31 -3.91 9.00 6.00
CA ASN A 31 -3.14 10.23 6.19
C ASN A 31 -1.65 10.04 5.87
N GLU A 32 -1.04 8.93 6.31
CA GLU A 32 0.35 8.58 5.97
C GLU A 32 0.54 8.36 4.46
N ALA A 33 -0.45 7.74 3.81
CA ALA A 33 -0.44 7.53 2.37
C ALA A 33 -0.56 8.86 1.61
N LEU A 34 -1.51 9.72 1.98
CA LEU A 34 -1.71 11.03 1.35
C LEU A 34 -0.52 11.99 1.57
N ALA A 35 0.23 11.82 2.66
CA ALA A 35 1.45 12.59 2.90
C ALA A 35 2.59 12.24 1.93
N LYS A 36 2.53 11.09 1.25
CA LYS A 36 3.55 10.63 0.30
C LYS A 36 3.00 10.69 -1.12
N LYS A 37 3.69 11.41 -2.00
CA LYS A 37 3.25 11.68 -3.37
C LYS A 37 3.00 10.40 -4.17
N GLU A 38 3.84 9.38 -4.00
CA GLU A 38 3.72 8.12 -4.72
C GLU A 38 2.43 7.37 -4.37
N TRP A 39 2.04 7.41 -3.11
CA TRP A 39 0.82 6.78 -2.62
C TRP A 39 -0.41 7.60 -2.98
N SER A 40 -0.37 8.92 -2.85
CA SER A 40 -1.49 9.79 -3.25
C SER A 40 -1.81 9.62 -4.75
N GLN A 41 -0.79 9.65 -5.61
CA GLN A 41 -0.97 9.45 -7.06
C GLN A 41 -1.54 8.08 -7.39
N THR A 42 -1.13 7.04 -6.66
CA THR A 42 -1.67 5.69 -6.85
C THR A 42 -3.14 5.61 -6.42
N MET A 43 -3.51 6.28 -5.32
CA MET A 43 -4.90 6.36 -4.87
C MET A 43 -5.78 7.10 -5.87
N ASP A 44 -5.31 8.23 -6.40
CA ASP A 44 -6.04 9.01 -7.41
C ASP A 44 -6.29 8.19 -8.68
N ALA A 45 -5.28 7.46 -9.16
CA ALA A 45 -5.40 6.59 -10.33
C ALA A 45 -6.41 5.45 -10.13
N GLU A 46 -6.47 4.86 -8.92
CA GLU A 46 -7.46 3.82 -8.61
C GLU A 46 -8.88 4.42 -8.56
N MET A 47 -9.05 5.60 -7.96
CA MET A 47 -10.33 6.31 -7.93
C MET A 47 -10.82 6.66 -9.34
N GLU A 48 -9.94 7.15 -10.22
CA GLU A 48 -10.26 7.43 -11.61
C GLU A 48 -10.66 6.16 -12.37
N ALA A 49 -9.94 5.05 -12.16
CA ALA A 49 -10.28 3.77 -12.76
C ALA A 49 -11.67 3.27 -12.33
N LEU A 50 -12.03 3.44 -11.06
CA LEU A 50 -13.37 3.11 -10.54
C LEU A 50 -14.46 3.95 -11.20
N GLN A 51 -14.23 5.27 -11.34
CA GLN A 51 -15.16 6.16 -12.05
C GLN A 51 -15.32 5.76 -13.52
N LYS A 52 -14.22 5.48 -14.22
CA LYS A 52 -14.24 5.06 -15.62
C LYS A 52 -14.98 3.76 -15.85
N ASN A 53 -14.99 2.86 -14.87
CA ASN A 53 -15.72 1.61 -14.98
C ASN A 53 -17.25 1.78 -14.88
N HIS A 54 -17.76 2.96 -14.51
CA HIS A 54 -19.19 3.26 -14.37
C HIS A 54 -19.96 2.23 -13.52
N THR A 55 -19.29 1.60 -12.55
CA THR A 55 -19.88 0.58 -11.69
C THR A 55 -20.37 1.14 -10.35
N TRP A 56 -20.12 2.42 -10.08
CA TRP A 56 -20.44 3.08 -8.81
C TRP A 56 -20.83 4.54 -9.03
N ASP A 57 -21.85 5.00 -8.30
CA ASP A 57 -22.26 6.39 -8.21
C ASP A 57 -22.02 6.94 -6.81
N LEU A 58 -21.54 8.17 -6.72
CA LEU A 58 -21.44 8.88 -5.44
C LEU A 58 -22.81 9.42 -5.05
N VAL A 59 -23.42 8.84 -4.01
CA VAL A 59 -24.73 9.25 -3.50
C VAL A 59 -24.65 9.75 -2.06
N PRO A 60 -25.51 10.72 -1.66
CA PRO A 60 -25.61 11.11 -0.25
C PRO A 60 -26.11 9.95 0.60
N LEU A 61 -25.67 9.88 1.86
CA LEU A 61 -26.11 8.86 2.81
C LEU A 61 -27.63 8.93 3.00
N PRO A 62 -28.40 7.87 2.69
CA PRO A 62 -29.84 7.88 2.90
C PRO A 62 -30.21 8.02 4.38
N VAL A 63 -31.28 8.76 4.65
CA VAL A 63 -31.76 9.01 6.02
C VAL A 63 -32.04 7.70 6.74
N GLY A 64 -31.56 7.58 7.98
CA GLY A 64 -31.77 6.40 8.82
C GLY A 64 -30.93 5.17 8.44
N LYS A 65 -29.99 5.28 7.50
CA LYS A 65 -29.06 4.20 7.14
C LYS A 65 -27.69 4.41 7.78
N LYS A 66 -27.00 3.29 8.04
CA LYS A 66 -25.60 3.28 8.48
C LYS A 66 -24.70 2.98 7.29
N VAL A 67 -23.64 3.76 7.15
CA VAL A 67 -22.60 3.52 6.14
C VAL A 67 -21.83 2.25 6.51
N VAL A 68 -21.59 1.40 5.52
CA VAL A 68 -20.59 0.33 5.64
C VAL A 68 -19.23 0.97 5.38
N GLY A 69 -18.34 0.88 6.37
CA GLY A 69 -17.00 1.42 6.22
C GLY A 69 -16.23 0.72 5.10
N CYS A 70 -15.44 1.49 4.35
CA CYS A 70 -14.42 0.97 3.44
C CYS A 70 -13.03 1.28 4.01
N LYS A 71 -12.04 0.46 3.66
CA LYS A 71 -10.66 0.64 4.11
C LYS A 71 -9.69 0.37 2.96
N TRP A 72 -8.73 1.26 2.80
CA TRP A 72 -7.61 1.10 1.89
C TRP A 72 -6.58 0.09 2.43
N VAL A 73 -6.05 -0.77 1.56
CA VAL A 73 -5.04 -1.76 1.92
C VAL A 73 -3.80 -1.57 1.05
N TYR A 74 -2.79 -0.94 1.64
CA TYR A 74 -1.56 -0.59 0.94
C TYR A 74 -0.62 -1.81 0.83
N THR A 75 -0.17 -2.09 -0.38
CA THR A 75 0.79 -3.16 -0.66
C THR A 75 1.88 -2.68 -1.60
N VAL A 76 3.12 -3.00 -1.29
CA VAL A 76 4.27 -2.77 -2.18
C VAL A 76 4.64 -4.10 -2.85
N LYS A 77 4.74 -4.12 -4.18
CA LYS A 77 5.22 -5.29 -4.93
C LYS A 77 6.63 -5.04 -5.46
N PHE A 78 7.54 -5.98 -5.18
CA PHE A 78 8.91 -6.00 -5.69
C PHE A 78 9.02 -6.99 -6.85
N ASN A 79 9.97 -6.75 -7.76
CA ASN A 79 10.32 -7.67 -8.83
C ASN A 79 11.25 -8.78 -8.33
N GLU A 80 11.46 -9.81 -9.17
CA GLU A 80 12.47 -10.87 -8.97
C GLU A 80 13.91 -10.31 -8.90
N ALA A 81 14.15 -9.13 -9.49
CA ALA A 81 15.39 -8.38 -9.38
C ALA A 81 15.41 -7.41 -8.17
N GLU A 82 14.56 -7.63 -7.17
CA GLU A 82 14.51 -6.89 -5.89
C GLU A 82 14.26 -5.37 -5.99
N SER A 83 13.91 -4.88 -7.17
CA SER A 83 13.51 -3.49 -7.41
C SER A 83 12.02 -3.28 -7.14
N LEU A 84 11.68 -2.12 -6.56
CA LEU A 84 10.30 -1.67 -6.37
C LEU A 84 9.57 -1.65 -7.72
N LYS A 85 8.61 -2.56 -7.91
CA LYS A 85 7.86 -2.67 -9.17
C LYS A 85 6.68 -1.71 -9.20
N ARG A 86 5.88 -1.69 -8.13
CA ARG A 86 4.59 -1.00 -8.12
C ARG A 86 4.04 -0.80 -6.70
N TYR A 87 3.51 0.39 -6.45
CA TYR A 87 2.60 0.66 -5.34
C TYR A 87 1.20 0.18 -5.72
N LYS A 88 0.55 -0.59 -4.86
CA LYS A 88 -0.82 -1.05 -5.03
C LYS A 88 -1.64 -0.64 -3.81
N VAL A 89 -2.82 -0.11 -4.06
CA VAL A 89 -3.83 0.26 -3.05
C VAL A 89 -5.04 -0.66 -3.11
#